data_AF-U5Q7S3-F1
#
_entry.id   AF-U5Q7S3-F1
#
_cell.length_a   1.000
_cell.length_b   1.000
_cell.length_c   1.000
_cell.angle_alpha   90.00
_cell.angle_beta   90.00
_cell.angle_gamma   90.00
#
_symmetry.space_group_name_H-M   'P 1'
#
loop_
_entity.id
_entity.type
_entity.pdbx_description
1 polymer ?
#
loop_
_entity_poly.entity_id
_entity_poly.type
_entity_poly.pdbx_seq_one_letter_code
_entity_poly.pdbx_strand_id
1 'polypeptide(L)'
;MVEWHDKIFVKSSVRTLFYMPLNFGPVITKLIKAAGEAGCEFDNLCLSDHTSRWNMDILLAVDKDVPGLKNVRITGKFYCKVYEGDFRNTDSWCRDYAQRVKAMGRETGKMYMWYTTCPKCAKKYGKNYTVIVAELL
;
A
#
# COMPACT_ATOMS: atom_id res chain seq x y z
N MET A 1 4.30 -7.21 -14.09
CA MET A 1 2.97 -7.64 -13.62
C MET A 1 3.18 -8.68 -12.55
N VAL A 2 2.30 -8.75 -11.56
CA VAL A 2 2.33 -9.73 -10.46
C VAL A 2 0.96 -10.36 -10.37
N GLU A 3 0.88 -11.66 -10.18
CA GLU A 3 -0.38 -12.37 -9.95
C GLU A 3 -0.40 -12.85 -8.51
N TRP A 4 -1.50 -12.53 -7.80
CA TRP A 4 -1.73 -12.98 -6.44
C TRP A 4 -2.91 -13.94 -6.43
N HIS A 5 -2.77 -15.02 -5.66
CA HIS A 5 -3.83 -15.97 -5.39
C HIS A 5 -3.93 -16.14 -3.88
N ASP A 6 -5.06 -15.68 -3.33
CA ASP A 6 -5.36 -15.64 -1.90
C ASP A 6 -4.22 -15.10 -1.04
N LYS A 7 -3.53 -14.07 -1.53
CA LYS A 7 -2.43 -13.46 -0.79
C LYS A 7 -2.98 -12.83 0.49
N ILE A 8 -2.39 -13.20 1.63
CA ILE A 8 -2.89 -12.84 2.96
C ILE A 8 -2.28 -11.51 3.40
N PHE A 9 -3.14 -10.66 3.95
CA PHE A 9 -2.78 -9.40 4.55
C PHE A 9 -3.50 -9.22 5.90
N VAL A 10 -2.84 -8.59 6.86
CA VAL A 10 -3.50 -8.02 8.02
C VAL A 10 -3.77 -6.54 7.80
N LYS A 11 -5.01 -6.13 8.06
CA LYS A 11 -5.51 -4.78 7.77
C LYS A 11 -5.65 -3.95 9.05
N SER A 12 -5.26 -2.69 8.98
CA SER A 12 -5.55 -1.67 9.99
C SER A 12 -5.89 -0.33 9.32
N SER A 13 -6.34 0.64 10.11
CA SER A 13 -6.79 1.95 9.60
C SER A 13 -6.00 3.09 10.24
N VAL A 14 -5.62 4.03 9.39
CA VAL A 14 -4.84 5.24 9.71
C VAL A 14 -5.73 6.44 9.46
N ARG A 15 -5.80 7.33 10.46
CA ARG A 15 -6.49 8.61 10.30
C ARG A 15 -5.64 9.54 9.45
N THR A 16 -6.26 10.16 8.46
CA THR A 16 -5.60 11.13 7.60
C THR A 16 -6.27 12.49 7.71
N LEU A 17 -5.54 13.53 7.31
CA LEU A 17 -6.06 14.86 7.03
C LEU A 17 -5.57 15.23 5.64
N PHE A 18 -6.49 15.36 4.68
CA PHE A 18 -6.14 15.57 3.28
C PHE A 18 -5.12 14.54 2.74
N TYR A 19 -5.36 13.26 3.03
CA TYR A 19 -4.48 12.12 2.69
C TYR A 19 -3.13 12.07 3.42
N MET A 20 -2.78 13.09 4.22
CA MET A 20 -1.60 13.06 5.06
C MET A 20 -1.87 12.22 6.32
N PRO A 21 -1.08 11.18 6.61
CA PRO A 21 -1.27 10.35 7.80
C PRO A 21 -0.97 11.12 9.10
N LEU A 22 -1.89 11.04 10.06
CA LEU A 22 -1.73 11.65 11.38
C LEU A 22 -1.15 10.69 12.42
N ASN A 23 -1.49 9.40 12.33
CA ASN A 23 -1.14 8.39 13.34
C ASN A 23 -0.51 7.12 12.75
N PHE A 24 0.09 7.19 11.55
CA PHE A 24 0.65 6.01 10.86
C PHE A 24 1.65 5.23 11.72
N GLY A 25 2.63 5.92 12.32
CA GLY A 25 3.70 5.27 13.10
C GLY A 25 3.16 4.35 14.21
N PRO A 26 2.36 4.86 15.16
CA PRO A 26 1.74 4.01 16.18
C PRO A 26 0.90 2.87 15.62
N VAL A 27 0.15 3.10 14.53
CA VAL A 27 -0.72 2.09 13.91
C VAL A 27 0.09 0.95 13.29
N ILE A 28 1.12 1.27 12.49
CA ILE A 28 1.96 0.24 11.85
C ILE A 28 2.78 -0.52 12.89
N THR A 29 3.32 0.16 13.91
CA THR A 29 4.08 -0.49 15.00
C THR A 29 3.20 -1.47 15.76
N LYS A 30 1.95 -1.09 16.09
CA LYS A 30 1.01 -1.98 16.76
C LYS A 30 0.66 -3.19 15.88
N LEU A 31 0.44 -2.97 14.58
CA LEU A 31 0.09 -4.02 13.62
C LEU A 31 1.23 -5.04 13.45
N ILE A 32 2.47 -4.56 13.22
CA ILE A 32 3.67 -5.40 13.10
C ILE A 32 3.89 -6.19 14.40
N LYS A 33 3.78 -5.54 15.57
CA LYS A 33 3.94 -6.20 16.86
C LYS A 33 2.94 -7.36 17.03
N ALA A 34 1.65 -7.11 16.80
CA ALA A 34 0.62 -8.12 16.96
C ALA A 34 0.79 -9.31 15.98
N ALA A 35 1.17 -9.04 14.73
CA ALA A 35 1.47 -10.09 13.77
C ALA A 35 2.74 -10.89 14.13
N GLY A 36 3.78 -10.20 14.62
CA GLY A 36 5.02 -10.83 15.08
C GLY A 36 4.82 -11.70 16.34
N GLU A 37 3.98 -11.27 17.28
CA GLU A 37 3.60 -12.06 18.47
C GLU A 37 2.84 -13.36 18.08
N ALA A 38 2.16 -13.36 16.94
CA ALA A 38 1.54 -14.56 16.36
C ALA A 38 2.53 -15.42 15.53
N GLY A 39 3.81 -15.04 15.50
CA GLY A 39 4.87 -15.75 14.78
C GLY A 39 4.69 -15.73 13.27
N CYS A 40 4.20 -14.62 12.71
CA CYS A 40 4.08 -14.47 11.26
C CYS A 40 5.39 -14.01 10.64
N GLU A 41 5.65 -14.49 9.44
CA GLU A 41 6.70 -13.97 8.58
C GLU A 41 6.15 -12.81 7.72
N PHE A 42 7.01 -11.82 7.46
CA PHE A 42 6.63 -10.61 6.73
C PHE A 42 7.26 -10.59 5.34
N ASP A 43 6.44 -10.39 4.31
CA ASP A 43 6.89 -10.28 2.92
C ASP A 43 7.46 -8.90 2.55
N ASN A 44 7.77 -8.06 3.55
CA ASN A 44 8.20 -6.66 3.38
C ASN A 44 7.27 -5.79 2.51
N LEU A 45 6.02 -6.21 2.30
CA LEU A 45 5.01 -5.51 1.51
C LEU A 45 3.95 -4.93 2.45
N CYS A 46 3.76 -3.61 2.38
CA CYS A 46 2.70 -2.92 3.11
C CYS A 46 1.96 -1.97 2.18
N LEU A 47 0.78 -2.37 1.73
CA LEU A 47 -0.05 -1.56 0.84
C LEU A 47 -0.81 -0.50 1.65
N SER A 48 -0.99 0.67 1.05
CA SER A 48 -1.80 1.77 1.55
C SER A 48 -2.97 2.00 0.59
N ASP A 49 -4.18 1.85 1.11
CA ASP A 49 -5.45 2.08 0.41
C ASP A 49 -6.03 3.41 0.90
N HIS A 50 -5.92 4.45 0.07
CA HIS A 50 -6.42 5.79 0.38
C HIS A 50 -7.94 5.87 0.21
N THR A 51 -8.66 5.32 1.19
CA THR A 51 -10.13 5.23 1.15
C THR A 51 -10.85 6.58 1.16
N SER A 52 -10.27 7.62 1.75
CA SER A 52 -10.82 8.98 1.72
C SER A 52 -9.78 10.03 2.16
N ARG A 53 -10.16 11.31 2.13
CA ARG A 53 -9.34 12.41 2.68
C ARG A 53 -9.08 12.29 4.18
N TRP A 54 -9.82 11.43 4.88
CA TRP A 54 -9.84 11.29 6.34
C TRP A 54 -9.40 9.91 6.83
N ASN A 55 -9.30 8.92 5.95
CA ASN A 55 -8.90 7.56 6.27
C ASN A 55 -8.04 6.93 5.18
N MET A 56 -7.04 6.16 5.63
CA MET A 56 -6.22 5.30 4.80
C MET A 56 -6.13 3.94 5.49
N ASP A 57 -6.39 2.87 4.77
CA ASP A 57 -6.17 1.52 5.30
C ASP A 57 -4.78 1.04 4.93
N ILE A 58 -4.13 0.35 5.86
CA ILE A 58 -2.84 -0.31 5.63
C ILE A 58 -3.06 -1.82 5.59
N LEU A 59 -2.41 -2.49 4.64
CA LEU A 59 -2.45 -3.93 4.47
C LEU A 59 -1.02 -4.47 4.50
N LEU A 60 -0.64 -5.09 5.61
CA LEU A 60 0.67 -5.71 5.79
C LEU A 60 0.58 -7.16 5.33
N ALA A 61 1.39 -7.54 4.34
CA ALA A 61 1.44 -8.91 3.83
C ALA A 61 2.06 -9.84 4.88
N VAL A 62 1.43 -10.99 5.08
CA VAL A 62 1.83 -12.03 6.04
C VAL A 62 1.68 -13.40 5.39
N ASP A 63 2.36 -14.40 5.95
CA ASP A 63 2.34 -15.79 5.49
C ASP A 63 1.08 -16.57 5.93
N LYS A 64 0.39 -16.11 6.97
CA LYS A 64 -0.79 -16.79 7.54
C LYS A 64 -1.77 -15.81 8.20
N ASP A 65 -3.00 -16.29 8.44
CA ASP A 65 -4.00 -15.53 9.18
C ASP A 65 -3.57 -15.29 10.63
N VAL A 66 -3.83 -14.08 11.13
CA VAL A 66 -3.50 -13.67 12.50
C VAL A 66 -4.78 -13.57 13.34
N PRO A 67 -4.94 -14.39 14.39
CA PRO A 67 -6.07 -14.29 15.31
C PRO A 67 -6.16 -12.90 15.95
N GLY A 68 -7.38 -12.35 16.04
CA GLY A 68 -7.62 -11.03 16.63
C GLY A 68 -7.27 -9.83 15.74
N LEU A 69 -6.66 -10.05 14.56
CA LEU A 69 -6.50 -9.02 13.54
C LEU A 69 -7.50 -9.20 12.39
N LYS A 70 -7.66 -8.15 11.59
CA LYS A 70 -8.49 -8.20 10.39
C LYS A 70 -7.70 -8.79 9.23
N ASN A 71 -7.87 -10.09 8.99
CA ASN A 71 -7.28 -10.78 7.85
C ASN A 71 -8.06 -10.46 6.55
N VAL A 72 -7.32 -10.23 5.47
CA VAL A 72 -7.84 -9.92 4.13
C VAL A 72 -7.07 -10.78 3.14
N ARG A 73 -7.78 -11.40 2.21
CA ARG A 73 -7.19 -12.12 1.08
C ARG A 73 -7.37 -11.28 -0.19
N ILE A 74 -6.30 -11.15 -0.98
CA ILE A 74 -6.34 -10.46 -2.26
C ILE A 74 -5.91 -11.44 -3.36
N THR A 75 -6.77 -11.56 -4.36
CA THR A 75 -6.55 -12.35 -5.58
C THR A 75 -6.71 -11.43 -6.77
N GLY A 76 -5.83 -11.54 -7.76
CA GLY A 76 -5.91 -10.75 -8.98
C GLY A 76 -4.57 -10.60 -9.70
N LYS A 77 -4.62 -9.95 -10.86
CA LYS A 77 -3.43 -9.56 -11.62
C LYS A 77 -3.17 -8.09 -11.40
N PHE A 78 -1.96 -7.76 -11.00
CA PHE A 78 -1.56 -6.42 -10.60
C PHE A 78 -0.46 -5.88 -11.53
N TYR A 79 -0.62 -4.62 -11.90
CA TYR A 79 0.46 -3.87 -12.53
C TYR A 79 1.13 -2.98 -11.49
N CYS A 80 2.44 -3.17 -11.34
CA CYS A 80 3.26 -2.41 -10.40
C CYS A 80 4.13 -1.43 -11.17
N LYS A 81 4.11 -0.15 -10.78
CA LYS A 81 4.98 0.87 -11.34
C LYS A 81 5.61 1.70 -10.23
N VAL A 82 6.94 1.76 -10.26
CA VAL A 82 7.73 2.60 -9.33
C VAL A 82 7.80 4.03 -9.85
N TYR A 83 7.59 4.97 -8.95
CA TYR A 83 7.78 6.40 -9.16
C TYR A 83 8.76 6.93 -8.13
N GLU A 84 9.58 7.88 -8.54
CA GLU A 84 10.53 8.58 -7.67
C GLU A 84 10.15 10.06 -7.58
N GLY A 85 10.18 10.62 -6.37
CA GLY A 85 10.07 12.06 -6.16
C GLY A 85 9.22 12.47 -4.95
N ASP A 86 8.78 13.73 -4.96
CA ASP A 86 7.95 14.30 -3.91
C ASP A 86 6.50 13.77 -3.99
N PHE A 87 5.89 13.46 -2.85
CA PHE A 87 4.50 12.96 -2.79
C PHE A 87 3.47 13.93 -3.42
N ARG A 88 3.79 15.21 -3.59
CA ARG A 88 2.97 16.17 -4.35
C ARG A 88 2.78 15.76 -5.82
N ASN A 89 3.67 14.93 -6.36
CA ASN A 89 3.57 14.40 -7.72
C ASN A 89 2.63 13.19 -7.82
N THR A 90 1.97 12.76 -6.73
CA THR A 90 1.07 11.58 -6.75
C THR A 90 0.01 11.68 -7.85
N ASP A 91 -0.56 12.87 -8.07
CA ASP A 91 -1.57 13.05 -9.11
C ASP A 91 -1.01 12.86 -10.53
N SER A 92 0.20 13.36 -10.82
CA SER A 92 0.82 13.14 -12.12
C SER A 92 1.23 11.67 -12.31
N TRP A 93 1.65 10.99 -11.24
CA TRP A 93 1.91 9.55 -11.25
C TRP A 93 0.66 8.74 -11.55
N CYS A 94 -0.48 9.06 -10.92
CA CYS A 94 -1.76 8.42 -11.21
C CYS A 94 -2.19 8.60 -12.67
N ARG A 95 -1.95 9.79 -13.26
CA ARG A 95 -2.24 10.06 -14.67
C ARG A 95 -1.34 9.27 -15.62
N ASP A 96 -0.03 9.24 -15.40
CA ASP A 96 0.91 8.38 -16.17
C ASP A 96 0.53 6.91 -16.04
N TYR A 97 0.21 6.45 -14.83
CA TYR A 97 -0.20 5.08 -14.57
C TYR A 97 -1.43 4.70 -15.39
N ALA A 98 -2.49 5.53 -15.35
CA ALA A 98 -3.72 5.30 -16.10
C ALA A 98 -3.47 5.26 -17.62
N GLN A 99 -2.63 6.16 -18.14
CA GLN A 99 -2.26 6.17 -19.56
C GLN A 99 -1.55 4.87 -19.96
N ARG A 100 -0.63 4.37 -19.13
CA ARG A 100 0.07 3.10 -19.37
C ARG A 100 -0.87 1.91 -19.37
N VAL A 101 -1.80 1.85 -18.42
CA VAL A 101 -2.79 0.76 -18.35
C VAL A 101 -3.71 0.78 -19.56
N LYS A 102 -4.16 1.96 -19.98
CA LYS A 102 -4.94 2.12 -21.20
C LYS A 102 -4.16 1.71 -22.46
N ALA A 103 -2.86 2.03 -22.54
CA ALA A 103 -2.00 1.60 -23.64
C ALA A 103 -1.80 0.09 -23.71
N MET A 104 -1.99 -0.63 -22.59
CA MET A 104 -2.02 -2.10 -22.55
C MET A 104 -3.39 -2.69 -22.97
N GLY A 105 -4.38 -1.86 -23.30
CA GLY A 105 -5.75 -2.30 -23.60
C GLY A 105 -6.48 -2.87 -22.38
N ARG A 106 -6.14 -2.39 -21.19
CA ARG A 106 -6.69 -2.83 -19.89
C ARG A 106 -7.32 -1.67 -19.14
N GLU A 107 -8.11 -2.01 -18.12
CA GLU A 107 -8.61 -1.05 -17.14
C GLU A 107 -8.00 -1.31 -15.77
N THR A 108 -8.06 -0.30 -14.90
CA THR A 108 -7.59 -0.40 -13.52
C THR A 108 -8.75 -0.66 -12.57
N GLY A 109 -8.66 -1.73 -11.80
CA GLY A 109 -9.51 -1.97 -10.64
C GLY A 109 -9.00 -1.23 -9.41
N LYS A 110 -8.92 -1.94 -8.29
CA LYS A 110 -8.48 -1.33 -7.03
C LYS A 110 -6.99 -0.92 -7.08
N MET A 111 -6.71 0.31 -6.68
CA MET A 111 -5.36 0.88 -6.64
C MET A 111 -4.85 1.00 -5.20
N TYR A 112 -3.59 0.64 -5.02
CA TYR A 112 -2.85 0.75 -3.77
C TYR A 112 -1.55 1.52 -3.99
N MET A 113 -1.09 2.17 -2.92
CA MET A 113 0.22 2.81 -2.85
C MET A 113 1.11 2.01 -1.91
N TRP A 114 2.33 1.69 -2.32
CA TRP A 114 3.34 1.16 -1.42
C TRP A 114 4.46 2.18 -1.24
N TYR A 115 4.47 2.79 -0.05
CA TYR A 115 5.48 3.76 0.35
C TYR A 115 6.65 3.03 0.98
N THR A 116 7.79 3.01 0.30
CA THR A 116 8.99 2.33 0.80
C THR A 116 9.74 3.15 1.86
N THR A 117 9.37 4.42 2.02
CA THR A 117 9.98 5.36 2.97
C THR A 117 8.93 6.16 3.73
N CYS A 118 9.15 6.39 5.02
CA CYS A 118 8.30 7.24 5.85
C CYS A 118 8.42 8.74 5.47
N PRO A 119 7.42 9.62 5.73
CA PRO A 119 7.52 11.04 5.38
C PRO A 119 8.71 11.80 6.01
N LYS A 120 9.15 11.38 7.21
CA LYS A 120 10.37 11.95 7.83
C LYS A 120 11.64 11.48 7.14
N CYS A 121 11.68 10.20 6.78
CA CYS A 121 12.74 9.56 6.01
C CYS A 121 12.87 10.27 4.65
N ALA A 122 11.72 10.51 4.02
CA ALA A 122 11.62 11.23 2.76
C ALA A 122 12.25 12.62 2.80
N LYS A 123 11.92 13.41 3.83
CA LYS A 123 12.51 14.73 4.05
C LYS A 123 14.02 14.69 4.30
N LYS A 124 14.51 13.62 4.94
CA LYS A 124 15.93 13.47 5.27
C LYS A 124 16.78 13.01 4.10
N TYR A 125 16.29 12.06 3.30
CA TYR A 125 17.07 11.39 2.25
C TYR A 125 16.79 11.94 0.84
N GLY A 126 15.77 12.77 0.66
CA GLY A 126 15.48 13.48 -0.59
C GLY A 126 14.96 12.62 -1.75
N LYS A 127 15.14 11.30 -1.69
CA LYS A 127 14.63 10.33 -2.67
C LYS A 127 13.56 9.46 -2.03
N ASN A 128 12.36 9.47 -2.61
CA ASN A 128 11.24 8.64 -2.19
C ASN A 128 10.81 7.78 -3.35
N TYR A 129 10.66 6.49 -3.09
CA TYR A 129 10.07 5.59 -4.06
C TYR A 129 8.65 5.28 -3.59
N THR A 130 7.70 5.51 -4.49
CA THR A 130 6.30 5.08 -4.31
C THR A 130 5.98 4.10 -5.41
N VAL A 131 5.46 2.94 -5.04
CA VAL A 131 4.98 1.98 -6.03
C VAL A 131 3.47 2.08 -6.10
N ILE A 132 2.94 2.39 -7.28
CA ILE A 132 1.51 2.20 -7.55
C ILE A 132 1.32 0.73 -7.91
N VAL A 133 0.44 0.05 -7.18
CA VAL A 133 0.04 -1.33 -7.40
C VAL A 133 -1.46 -1.31 -7.63
N ALA A 134 -1.92 -1.52 -8.87
CA ALA A 134 -3.35 -1.59 -9.16
C ALA A 134 -3.69 -2.89 -9.87
N GLU A 135 -4.88 -3.38 -9.56
CA GLU A 135 -5.50 -4.50 -10.25
C GLU A 135 -5.73 -4.15 -11.72
N LEU A 136 -5.44 -5.10 -12.60
CA LEU A 136 -5.78 -5.06 -14.01
C LEU A 136 -7.08 -5.83 -14.23
N LEU A 137 -8.04 -5.17 -14.87
CA LEU A 137 -9.31 -5.74 -15.32
C LEU A 137 -9.22 -6.11 -16.81
#